data_AF-D3EFC5-F1
#
_entry.id   AF-D3EFC5-F1
#
_cell.length_a   1.000
_cell.length_b   1.000
_cell.length_c   1.000
_cell.angle_alpha   90.00
_cell.angle_beta   90.00
_cell.angle_gamma   90.00
#
_symmetry.space_group_name_H-M   'P 1'
#
loop_
_entity.id
_entity.type
_entity.pdbx_description
1 polymer ?
#
loop_
_entity_poly.entity_id
_entity_poly.type
_entity_poly.pdbx_seq_one_letter_code
_entity_poly.pdbx_strand_id
1 'polypeptide(L)' 'MSKFLSYLGGVIGGFGLIYVPVSELLSSLEPVLDTVGIISVIVFSIALIVNGVRSLISKA' A
#
# COMPACT_ATOMS: atom_id res chain seq x y z
N MET A 1 -5.16 -2.71 16.85
CA MET A 1 -5.54 -2.76 15.40
C MET A 1 -5.17 -4.12 14.85
N SER A 2 -6.05 -4.79 14.11
CA SER A 2 -5.71 -6.07 13.49
C SER A 2 -4.72 -5.83 12.34
N LYS A 3 -3.69 -6.68 12.23
CA LYS A 3 -2.60 -6.55 11.24
C LYS A 3 -3.13 -6.45 9.79
N PHE A 4 -4.27 -7.10 9.53
CA PHE A 4 -5.00 -7.03 8.27
C PHE A 4 -5.42 -5.59 7.91
N LEU A 5 -6.00 -4.83 8.85
CA LEU A 5 -6.39 -3.44 8.58
C LEU A 5 -5.18 -2.55 8.28
N SER A 6 -4.03 -2.82 8.89
CA SER A 6 -2.79 -2.08 8.59
C SER A 6 -2.28 -2.37 7.18
N TYR A 7 -2.31 -3.62 6.73
CA TYR A 7 -1.92 -3.97 5.36
C TYR A 7 -2.89 -3.41 4.33
N LEU A 8 -4.20 -3.51 4.58
CA LEU A 8 -5.22 -2.96 3.70
C LEU A 8 -5.13 -1.43 3.63
N GLY A 9 -4.95 -0.76 4.77
CA GLY A 9 -4.74 0.68 4.84
C GLY A 9 -3.46 1.13 4.13
N GLY A 10 -2.40 0.33 4.16
CA GLY A 10 -1.15 0.59 3.44
C GLY A 10 -1.31 0.50 1.91
N VAL A 11 -2.09 -0.47 1.42
CA VAL A 11 -2.43 -0.57 -0.02
C VAL A 11 -3.27 0.63 -0.45
N ILE A 12 -4.37 0.92 0.28
CA ILE A 12 -5.26 2.04 -0.05
C ILE A 12 -4.52 3.39 0.04
N GLY A 13 -3.68 3.57 1.05
CA GLY A 13 -2.84 4.77 1.19
C GLY A 13 -1.81 4.91 0.06
N GLY A 14 -1.24 3.80 -0.40
CA GLY A 14 -0.37 3.77 -1.58
C GLY A 14 -1.08 4.22 -2.86
N PHE A 15 -2.33 3.78 -3.06
CA PHE A 15 -3.16 4.29 -4.15
C PHE A 15 -3.48 5.79 -3.97
N GLY A 16 -3.70 6.24 -2.73
CA GLY A 16 -3.86 7.66 -2.43
C GLY A 16 -2.66 8.50 -2.85
N LEU A 17 -1.44 7.99 -2.66
CA LEU A 17 -0.21 8.68 -3.07
C LEU A 17 -0.05 8.82 -4.60
N ILE A 18 -0.58 7.87 -5.37
CA ILE A 18 -0.45 7.83 -6.84
C ILE A 18 -1.58 8.63 -7.52
N TYR A 19 -2.81 8.52 -7.01
CA TYR A 19 -4.00 8.99 -7.73
C TYR A 19 -4.62 10.27 -7.15
N VAL A 20 -4.18 10.75 -5.99
CA VAL A 20 -4.68 12.00 -5.42
C VAL A 20 -3.92 13.16 -6.06
N PRO A 21 -4.61 14.13 -6.68
CA PRO A 21 -3.95 15.28 -7.28
C PRO A 21 -3.18 16.07 -6.22
N VAL A 22 -1.89 16.26 -6.46
CA VAL A 22 -1.02 17.09 -5.63
C VAL A 22 -1.27 18.57 -5.93
N SER A 23 -1.19 19.40 -4.90
CA SER A 23 -1.26 20.85 -5.07
C SER A 23 -0.03 21.37 -5.83
N GLU A 24 -0.14 22.55 -6.43
CA GLU A 24 0.96 23.18 -7.21
C GLU A 24 2.27 23.29 -6.41
N LEU A 25 2.18 23.42 -5.08
CA LEU A 25 3.33 23.46 -4.16
C LEU A 25 4.08 22.11 -4.03
N LEU A 26 3.41 20.99 -4.28
CA LEU A 26 3.98 19.64 -4.21
C LEU A 26 4.18 18.98 -5.59
N SER A 27 3.91 19.71 -6.68
CA SER A 27 4.07 19.22 -8.06
C SER A 27 5.49 18.71 -8.36
N SER A 28 6.53 19.31 -7.78
CA SER A 28 7.92 18.86 -7.92
C SER A 28 8.21 17.53 -7.20
N LEU A 29 7.37 17.14 -6.24
CA LEU A 29 7.48 15.90 -5.48
C LEU A 29 6.58 14.78 -6.05
N GLU A 30 5.72 15.08 -7.02
CA GLU A 30 4.83 14.13 -7.70
C GLU A 30 5.55 12.83 -8.12
N PRO A 31 6.72 12.85 -8.81
CA PRO A 31 7.42 11.61 -9.17
C PRO A 31 7.92 10.81 -7.95
N VAL A 32 8.20 11.48 -6.84
CA VAL A 32 8.61 10.83 -5.59
C VAL A 32 7.41 10.20 -4.91
N LEU A 33 6.27 10.91 -4.85
CA LEU A 33 5.02 10.38 -4.29
C LEU A 33 4.55 9.15 -5.08
N ASP A 34 4.60 9.19 -6.40
CA ASP A 34 4.26 8.05 -7.27
C ASP A 34 5.15 6.86 -6.96
N THR A 35 6.48 7.08 -6.89
CA THR A 35 7.44 6.01 -6.59
C THR A 35 7.16 5.38 -5.23
N VAL A 36 6.94 6.21 -4.20
CA VAL A 36 6.63 5.74 -2.84
C VAL A 36 5.28 5.03 -2.80
N GLY A 37 4.27 5.55 -3.50
CA GLY A 37 2.95 4.95 -3.61
C GLY A 37 3.01 3.57 -4.24
N ILE A 38 3.72 3.41 -5.36
CA ILE A 38 3.91 2.13 -6.04
C ILE A 38 4.61 1.13 -5.12
N ILE A 39 5.70 1.53 -4.46
CA ILE A 39 6.43 0.67 -3.51
C ILE A 39 5.51 0.25 -2.37
N SER A 40 4.74 1.19 -1.81
CA SER A 40 3.77 0.92 -0.73
C SER A 40 2.75 -0.12 -1.17
N VAL A 41 2.11 0.06 -2.33
CA VAL A 41 1.13 -0.88 -2.87
C VAL A 41 1.74 -2.28 -3.00
N ILE A 42 2.93 -2.40 -3.59
CA ILE A 42 3.60 -3.69 -3.81
C ILE A 42 3.90 -4.39 -2.48
N VAL A 43 4.57 -3.70 -1.55
CA VAL A 43 5.02 -4.29 -0.27
C VAL A 43 3.82 -4.74 0.56
N PHE A 44 2.81 -3.88 0.71
CA PHE A 44 1.63 -4.21 1.50
C PHE A 44 0.77 -5.30 0.84
N SER A 45 0.67 -5.33 -0.49
CA SER A 45 -0.03 -6.39 -1.22
C SER A 45 0.65 -7.75 -1.03
N ILE A 46 1.98 -7.81 -1.16
CA ILE A 46 2.74 -9.03 -0.91
C ILE A 46 2.54 -9.49 0.54
N ALA A 47 2.63 -8.58 1.52
CA ALA A 47 2.41 -8.91 2.92
C ALA A 47 1.00 -9.49 3.14
N LEU A 48 -0.03 -8.93 2.50
CA LEU A 48 -1.40 -9.39 2.62
C LEU A 48 -1.57 -10.79 2.00
N ILE A 49 -1.01 -11.02 0.81
CA ILE A 49 -1.03 -12.33 0.14
C ILE A 49 -0.31 -13.38 0.99
N VAL A 50 0.91 -13.10 1.47
CA VAL A 50 1.68 -14.06 2.29
C VAL A 50 0.96 -14.40 3.58
N ASN A 51 0.40 -13.40 4.28
CA ASN A 51 -0.35 -13.66 5.51
C ASN A 51 -1.66 -14.41 5.24
N GLY A 52 -2.35 -14.10 4.12
CA GLY A 52 -3.55 -14.82 3.70
C GLY A 52 -3.25 -16.29 3.40
N VAL A 53 -2.23 -16.57 2.58
CA VAL A 53 -1.79 -17.92 2.24
C VAL A 53 -1.35 -18.69 3.48
N ARG A 54 -0.53 -18.10 4.36
CA ARG A 54 -0.15 -18.72 5.64
C ARG A 54 -1.35 -19.04 6.52
N SER A 55 -2.34 -18.16 6.56
CA SER A 55 -3.57 -18.41 7.32
C SER A 55 -4.40 -19.56 6.74
N LEU A 56 -4.39 -19.76 5.41
CA LEU A 56 -5.07 -20.87 4.77
C LEU A 56 -4.34 -22.19 5.03
N ILE A 57 -3.01 -22.19 4.88
CA ILE A 57 -2.17 -23.38 5.11
C ILE A 57 -2.15 -23.78 6.59
N SER A 58 -2.06 -22.82 7.52
CA SER A 58 -2.06 -23.11 8.97
C SER A 58 -3.41 -23.59 9.50
N LYS A 59 -4.48 -23.44 8.71
CA LYS A 59 -5.85 -23.82 9.09
C LYS A 59 -6.33 -25.06 8.34
N ALA A 60 -5.51 -25.60 7.44
CA ALA A 60 -5.63 -26.91 6.79
C ALA A 60 -4.86 -27.96 7.60
#